data_AF-A0A401FR25-F1
#
_entry.id   AF-A0A401FR25-F1
#
_cell.length_a   1.000
_cell.length_b   1.000
_cell.length_c   1.000
_cell.angle_alpha   90.00
_cell.angle_beta   90.00
_cell.angle_gamma   90.00
#
_symmetry.space_group_name_H-M   'P 1'
#
loop_
_entity.id
_entity.type
_entity.pdbx_description
1 polymer ?
#
loop_
_entity_poly.entity_id
_entity_poly.type
_entity_poly.pdbx_seq_one_letter_code
_entity_poly.pdbx_strand_id
1 'polypeptide(L)'
;MRGNIMEDLQVECYSGYRGEETPRCFRLGQNRIGIRKVLDRWLSPDHRYFKVVGDDNAVYILRHDTVSWRWSLTFYKQRKDGDEQ
;
A
#
# COMPACT_ATOMS: atom_id res chain seq x y z
N MET A 1 3.86 -11.56 19.64
CA MET A 1 3.13 -11.91 18.40
C MET A 1 3.75 -11.10 17.28
N ARG A 2 4.54 -11.74 16.40
CA ARG A 2 5.15 -11.04 15.24
C ARG A 2 4.05 -10.85 14.21
N GLY A 3 3.49 -9.65 14.12
CA GLY A 3 2.78 -9.25 12.90
C GLY A 3 3.82 -9.26 11.79
N ASN A 4 3.75 -10.20 10.86
CA ASN A 4 4.73 -10.30 9.78
C ASN A 4 4.60 -9.05 8.90
N ILE A 5 5.51 -8.10 9.11
CA ILE A 5 5.73 -7.02 8.16
C ILE A 5 6.34 -7.66 6.92
N MET A 6 5.68 -7.53 5.78
CA MET A 6 6.30 -7.93 4.50
C MET A 6 7.19 -6.78 4.04
N GLU A 7 8.49 -7.01 4.11
CA GLU A 7 9.53 -6.10 3.63
C GLU A 7 9.76 -6.29 2.13
N ASP A 8 10.34 -5.29 1.46
CA ASP A 8 10.67 -5.32 0.03
C ASP A 8 9.45 -5.48 -0.91
N LEU A 9 8.39 -4.73 -0.62
CA LEU A 9 7.20 -4.71 -1.48
C LEU A 9 7.52 -3.98 -2.80
N GLN A 10 7.29 -4.62 -3.94
CA GLN A 10 7.42 -3.91 -5.22
C GLN A 10 6.20 -3.01 -5.43
N VAL A 11 6.40 -1.69 -5.42
CA VAL A 11 5.35 -0.69 -5.62
C VAL A 11 5.68 0.15 -6.84
N GLU A 12 4.76 0.19 -7.79
CA GLU A 12 4.87 1.07 -8.96
C GLU A 12 4.23 2.41 -8.62
N CYS A 13 5.04 3.47 -8.60
CA CYS A 13 4.60 4.84 -8.37
C CYS A 13 4.48 5.57 -9.72
N TYR A 14 3.43 6.40 -9.85
CA TYR A 14 3.37 7.30 -11.00
C TYR A 14 4.20 8.56 -10.68
N SER A 15 5.32 8.74 -11.37
CA SER A 15 6.08 10.00 -11.39
C SER A 15 5.32 11.03 -12.23
N GLY A 16 4.23 11.56 -11.69
CA GLY A 16 3.49 12.65 -12.32
C GLY A 16 4.18 14.00 -12.13
N TYR A 17 4.05 14.86 -13.13
CA TYR A 17 4.65 16.20 -13.32
C TYR A 17 4.46 17.23 -12.16
N ARG A 18 3.90 16.84 -11.01
CA ARG A 18 3.70 17.68 -9.82
C ARG A 18 4.33 17.13 -8.52
N GLY A 19 5.19 16.12 -8.61
CA GLY A 19 6.03 15.68 -7.48
C GLY A 19 5.32 14.87 -6.40
N GLU A 20 4.03 14.59 -6.54
CA GLU A 20 3.30 13.70 -5.63
C GLU A 20 3.34 12.26 -6.14
N GLU A 21 4.40 11.55 -5.78
CA GLU A 21 4.52 10.10 -5.97
C GLU A 21 3.37 9.40 -5.23
N THR A 22 2.36 8.98 -5.98
CA THR A 22 1.23 8.22 -5.46
C THR A 22 1.32 6.79 -5.98
N PRO A 23 1.26 5.78 -5.10
CA PRO A 23 1.37 4.38 -5.52
C PRO A 23 0.16 4.01 -6.38
N ARG A 24 0.39 3.31 -7.49
CA ARG A 24 -0.67 2.87 -8.44
C ARG A 24 -0.95 1.38 -8.39
N CYS A 25 0.04 0.58 -8.07
CA CYS A 25 -0.10 -0.85 -7.88
C CYS A 25 1.09 -1.37 -7.12
N PHE A 26 0.90 -2.53 -6.49
CA PHE A 26 1.97 -3.21 -5.80
C PHE A 26 1.87 -4.71 -6.04
N ARG A 27 2.99 -5.43 -5.93
CA ARG A 27 3.00 -6.88 -5.95
C ARG A 27 3.03 -7.45 -4.55
N LEU A 28 2.06 -8.30 -4.26
CA LEU A 28 2.00 -9.12 -3.07
C LEU A 28 2.30 -10.57 -3.45
N GLY A 29 3.56 -10.98 -3.29
CA GLY A 29 4.03 -12.28 -3.78
C GLY A 29 3.90 -12.37 -5.30
N GLN A 30 3.02 -13.26 -5.79
CA GLN A 30 2.74 -13.43 -7.22
C GLN A 30 1.58 -12.56 -7.73
N ASN A 31 0.79 -11.97 -6.83
CA ASN A 31 -0.39 -11.21 -7.19
C ASN A 31 -0.03 -9.74 -7.38
N ARG A 32 -0.45 -9.15 -8.51
CA ARG A 32 -0.37 -7.71 -8.74
C ARG A 32 -1.70 -7.08 -8.34
N ILE A 33 -1.69 -6.24 -7.31
CA ILE A 33 -2.86 -5.51 -6.83
C ILE A 33 -2.81 -4.08 -7.37
N GLY A 34 -3.81 -3.71 -8.16
CA GLY A 34 -4.06 -2.36 -8.61
C GLY A 34 -4.61 -1.50 -7.47
N ILE A 35 -4.08 -0.31 -7.27
CA ILE A 35 -4.64 0.65 -6.31
C ILE A 35 -5.81 1.36 -6.98
N ARG A 36 -7.02 1.02 -6.54
CA ARG A 36 -8.26 1.64 -7.01
C ARG A 36 -8.46 3.04 -6.42
N LYS A 37 -8.13 3.21 -5.13
CA LYS A 37 -8.31 4.48 -4.42
C LYS A 37 -7.31 4.63 -3.29
N VAL A 38 -6.72 5.81 -3.15
CA VAL A 38 -6.00 6.19 -1.93
C VAL A 38 -7.01 6.78 -0.95
N LEU A 39 -7.17 6.15 0.21
CA LEU A 39 -8.06 6.60 1.27
C LEU A 39 -7.41 7.69 2.12
N ASP A 40 -6.12 7.51 2.42
CA ASP A 40 -5.41 8.39 3.33
C ASP A 40 -3.89 8.36 3.07
N ARG A 41 -3.21 9.43 3.45
CA ARG A 41 -1.76 9.59 3.35
C ARG A 41 -1.23 10.33 4.56
N TRP A 42 -0.17 9.79 5.15
CA TRP A 42 0.44 10.38 6.33
C TRP A 42 1.94 10.49 6.13
N LEU A 43 2.46 11.69 6.40
CA LEU A 43 3.88 11.99 6.35
C LEU A 43 4.45 11.92 7.76
N SER A 44 5.51 11.16 7.92
CA SER A 44 6.37 11.12 9.09
C SER A 44 7.79 11.54 8.65
N PRO A 45 8.68 11.95 9.57
CA PRO A 45 10.01 12.45 9.20
C PRO A 45 10.82 11.47 8.34
N ASP A 46 10.74 10.17 8.65
CA ASP A 46 11.52 9.12 7.98
C ASP A 46 10.65 8.16 7.14
N HIS A 47 9.33 8.32 7.22
CA HIS A 47 8.38 7.35 6.64
C HIS A 47 7.16 8.03 6.04
N ARG A 48 6.64 7.48 4.96
CA ARG A 48 5.36 7.86 4.38
C ARG A 48 4.42 6.67 4.39
N TYR A 49 3.23 6.86 4.93
CA TYR A 49 2.21 5.83 4.99
C TYR A 49 1.09 6.14 4.00
N PHE A 50 0.58 5.11 3.33
CA PHE A 50 -0.52 5.20 2.39
C PHE A 50 -1.56 4.14 2.71
N LYS A 51 -2.79 4.58 2.98
CA LYS A 51 -3.94 3.68 3.07
C LYS A 51 -4.64 3.64 1.73
N VAL A 52 -4.77 2.45 1.16
CA VAL A 52 -5.27 2.25 -0.21
C VAL A 52 -6.30 1.14 -0.26
N VAL A 53 -7.21 1.23 -1.23
CA VAL A 53 -8.13 0.15 -1.62
C VAL A 53 -7.57 -0.49 -2.89
N GLY A 54 -7.37 -1.80 -2.84
CA GLY A 54 -7.00 -2.62 -4.00
C GLY A 54 -8.16 -2.84 -4.95
N ASP A 55 -7.88 -3.32 -6.16
CA ASP A 55 -8.91 -3.75 -7.11
C ASP A 55 -9.68 -4.98 -6.63
N ASP A 56 -9.09 -5.76 -5.72
CA ASP A 56 -9.68 -6.87 -4.99
C ASP A 56 -10.63 -6.43 -3.86
N ASN A 57 -10.94 -5.13 -3.79
CA ASN A 57 -11.72 -4.49 -2.73
C ASN A 57 -11.14 -4.65 -1.30
N ALA A 58 -9.88 -5.08 -1.16
CA ALA A 58 -9.19 -5.11 0.11
C ALA A 58 -8.58 -3.74 0.45
N VAL A 59 -8.36 -3.51 1.74
CA VAL A 59 -7.69 -2.31 2.24
C VAL A 59 -6.27 -2.65 2.67
N TYR A 60 -5.30 -1.83 2.24
CA TYR A 60 -3.88 -2.01 2.54
C TYR A 60 -3.29 -0.74 3.15
N ILE A 61 -2.30 -0.91 4.03
CA ILE A 61 -1.46 0.17 4.53
C ILE A 61 -0.02 -0.10 4.10
N LEU A 62 0.44 0.71 3.16
CA LEU A 62 1.80 0.67 2.63
C LEU A 62 2.66 1.68 3.40
N ARG A 63 3.83 1.25 3.84
CA ARG A 63 4.87 2.11 4.42
C ARG A 63 6.00 2.26 3.41
N HIS A 64 6.31 3.49 3.05
CA HIS A 64 7.49 3.86 2.28
C HIS A 64 8.53 4.44 3.23
N ASP A 65 9.68 3.81 3.31
CA ASP A 65 10.85 4.28 4.03
C ASP A 65 11.61 5.27 3.14
N THR A 66 11.65 6.55 3.51
CA THR A 66 12.29 7.57 2.65
C THR A 66 13.81 7.56 2.73
N VAL A 67 14.37 6.86 3.73
CA VAL A 67 15.82 6.72 3.92
C VAL A 67 16.35 5.59 3.05
N SER A 68 15.72 4.42 3.14
CA SER A 68 16.12 3.19 2.44
C SER A 68 15.43 3.01 1.08
N TRP A 69 14.46 3.88 0.74
CA TRP A 69 13.61 3.78 -0.45
C TRP A 69 12.89 2.44 -0.58
N ARG A 70 12.58 1.81 0.57
CA ARG A 70 11.93 0.51 0.63
C ARG A 70 10.46 0.66 0.96
N TRP A 71 9.65 -0.15 0.29
CA TRP A 71 8.24 -0.29 0.62
C TRP A 71 8.01 -1.53 1.47
N SER A 72 7.04 -1.44 2.37
CA SER A 72 6.64 -2.56 3.23
C SER A 72 5.13 -2.53 3.44
N LEU A 73 4.53 -3.71 3.54
CA LEU A 73 3.12 -3.83 3.90
C LEU A 73 2.99 -3.91 5.43
N THR A 74 2.38 -2.89 6.04
CA THR A 74 2.16 -2.85 7.49
C THR A 74 0.86 -3.52 7.89
N PHE A 75 -0.16 -3.43 7.04
CA PHE A 75 -1.48 -3.98 7.32
C PHE A 75 -2.23 -4.30 6.03
N TYR A 76 -2.98 -5.40 6.03
CA TYR A 76 -3.98 -5.68 5.00
C TYR A 76 -5.27 -6.19 5.64
N LYS A 77 -6.40 -5.82 5.06
CA LYS A 77 -7.73 -6.33 5.41
C LYS A 77 -8.46 -6.66 4.13
N GLN A 78 -8.57 -7.95 3.84
CA GLN A 78 -9.42 -8.42 2.76
C GLN A 78 -10.89 -8.14 3.11
N ARG A 79 -11.65 -7.63 2.13
CA ARG A 79 -13.11 -7.64 2.21
C ARG A 79 -13.54 -9.09 2.13
N LYS A 80 -14.11 -9.64 3.21
CA LYS A 80 -14.91 -10.86 3.09
C LYS A 80 -16.20 -10.47 2.37
N ASP A 81 -16.38 -11.01 1.17
CA ASP A 81 -17.68 -11.03 0.53
C ASP A 81 -18.50 -12.09 1.29
N GLY A 82 -19.55 -11.68 1.99
CA GLY A 82 -20.30 -12.57 2.89
C GLY A 82 -21.11 -11.91 4.00
N ASP A 83 -21.03 -10.59 4.20
CA ASP A 83 -22.01 -9.88 5.05
C ASP A 83 -23.19 -9.41 4.18
N GLU A 84 -23.95 -10.38 3.69
CA GLU A 84 -25.34 -10.19 3.25
C GLU A 84 -26.17 -9.97 4.53
N GLN A 85 -26.73 -8.78 4.69
CA GLN A 85 -27.81 -8.48 5.64
C GLN A 85 -29.11 -8.28 4.86
#